data_AF-A0A928UMD3-F1
#
_entry.id   AF-A0A928UMD3-F1
#
_cell.length_a   1.000
_cell.length_b   1.000
_cell.length_c   1.000
_cell.angle_alpha   90.00
_cell.angle_beta   90.00
_cell.angle_gamma   90.00
#
_symmetry.space_group_name_H-M   'P 1'
#
loop_
_entity.id
_entity.type
_entity.pdbx_description
1 polymer ?
#
loop_
_entity_poly.entity_id
_entity_poly.type
_entity_poly.pdbx_seq_one_letter_code
_entity_poly.pdbx_strand_id
1 'polypeptide(L)' 'MASIFLYAMGIYFSLGVVFSIFFLLKAIHKMDALVKVSSPMFRLFLLPASILLWPYLLYIINKRKL' A
#
# COMPACT_ATOMS: atom_id res chain seq x y z
N MET A 1 6.81 -25.49 -13.33
CA MET A 1 5.78 -25.11 -12.33
C MET A 1 6.30 -24.05 -11.35
N ALA A 2 7.42 -24.26 -10.63
CA ALA A 2 7.96 -23.29 -9.66
C ALA A 2 8.30 -21.89 -10.24
N SER A 3 8.71 -21.83 -11.51
CA SER A 3 9.12 -20.58 -12.17
C SER A 3 7.98 -19.56 -12.27
N ILE A 4 6.79 -20.00 -12.63
CA ILE A 4 5.61 -19.13 -12.81
C ILE A 4 5.19 -18.49 -11.49
N PHE A 5 5.27 -19.24 -10.39
CA PHE A 5 4.97 -18.73 -9.06
C PHE A 5 5.94 -17.61 -8.64
N LEU A 6 7.25 -17.80 -8.88
CA LEU A 6 8.26 -16.78 -8.59
C LEU A 6 8.08 -15.52 -9.45
N TYR A 7 7.77 -15.67 -10.74
CA TYR A 7 7.44 -14.54 -11.60
C TYR A 7 6.18 -13.79 -11.13
N ALA A 8 5.13 -14.52 -10.79
CA ALA A 8 3.89 -13.94 -10.28
C ALA A 8 4.11 -13.19 -8.96
N MET A 9 4.87 -13.77 -8.02
CA MET A 9 5.26 -13.07 -6.78
C MET A 9 6.11 -11.83 -7.06
N GLY A 10 7.08 -11.92 -7.97
CA GLY A 10 7.93 -10.78 -8.34
C GLY A 10 7.13 -9.62 -8.91
N ILE A 11 6.17 -9.90 -9.79
CA ILE A 11 5.27 -8.89 -10.37
C ILE A 11 4.36 -8.31 -9.28
N TYR A 12 3.75 -9.15 -8.44
CA TYR A 12 2.89 -8.71 -7.35
C TYR A 12 3.65 -7.78 -6.38
N PHE A 13 4.87 -8.14 -6.02
CA PHE A 13 5.70 -7.34 -5.12
C PHE A 13 6.13 -6.01 -5.76
N SER A 14 6.52 -6.05 -7.04
CA SER A 14 6.89 -4.84 -7.79
C SER A 14 5.73 -3.86 -7.88
N LEU A 15 4.51 -4.34 -8.16
CA LEU A 15 3.30 -3.53 -8.15
C LEU A 15 2.97 -3.00 -6.76
N GLY A 16 3.14 -3.82 -5.72
CA GLY A 16 2.99 -3.41 -4.33
C GLY A 16 3.93 -2.27 -3.92
N VAL A 17 5.19 -2.30 -4.38
CA VAL A 17 6.18 -1.23 -4.13
C VAL A 17 5.78 0.07 -4.82
N VAL A 18 5.39 0.02 -6.09
CA VAL A 18 4.91 1.21 -6.83
C VAL A 18 3.65 1.78 -6.16
N PHE A 19 2.72 0.91 -5.77
CA PHE A 19 1.50 1.31 -5.06
C PHE A 19 1.80 1.95 -3.71
N SER A 20 2.74 1.40 -2.95
CA SER A 20 3.17 1.91 -1.66
C SER A 20 3.64 3.36 -1.73
N ILE A 21 4.50 3.69 -2.71
CA ILE A 21 4.99 5.05 -2.93
C ILE A 21 3.83 6.00 -3.24
N PHE A 22 2.92 5.61 -4.15
CA PHE A 22 1.74 6.41 -4.49
C PHE A 22 0.82 6.61 -3.28
N PHE A 23 0.64 5.56 -2.48
CA PHE A 23 -0.18 5.55 -1.28
C PHE A 23 0.36 6.50 -0.21
N LEU A 24 1.68 6.51 0.02
CA LEU A 24 2.31 7.46 0.95
C LEU A 24 2.13 8.92 0.53
N LEU A 25 2.25 9.22 -0.76
CA LEU A 25 2.17 10.59 -1.26
C LEU A 25 0.72 11.10 -1.32
N LYS A 26 -0.21 10.30 -1.85
CA LYS A 26 -1.61 10.72 -2.08
C LYS A 26 -2.58 10.23 -1.02
N ALA A 27 -2.48 8.98 -0.61
CA ALA A 27 -3.48 8.38 0.26
C ALA A 27 -3.34 8.82 1.71
N ILE A 28 -2.12 8.96 2.25
CA ILE A 28 -1.92 9.51 3.61
C ILE A 28 -2.49 10.92 3.72
N HIS A 29 -2.44 11.71 2.65
CA HIS A 29 -2.99 13.07 2.66
C HIS A 29 -4.51 13.11 2.67
N LYS A 30 -5.16 12.09 2.09
CA LYS A 30 -6.62 11.90 2.07
C LYS A 30 -7.13 11.09 3.27
N MET A 31 -6.28 10.33 3.93
CA MET A 31 -6.62 9.60 5.15
C MET A 31 -6.89 10.58 6.30
N ASP A 32 -7.77 10.17 7.21
CA ASP A 32 -8.25 10.96 8.34
C ASP A 32 -7.12 11.73 9.04
N ALA A 33 -7.45 12.92 9.56
CA ALA A 33 -6.52 13.77 10.29
C ALA A 33 -5.74 13.02 11.38
N LEU A 34 -6.34 11.99 11.98
CA LEU A 34 -5.70 11.04 12.91
C LEU A 34 -4.45 10.36 12.34
N VAL A 35 -4.46 9.94 11.07
CA VAL A 35 -3.31 9.37 10.38
C VAL A 35 -2.32 10.45 9.97
N LYS A 36 -2.81 11.66 9.64
CA LYS A 36 -1.96 12.81 9.28
C LYS A 36 -1.08 13.26 10.46
N VAL A 37 -1.63 13.21 11.68
CA VAL A 37 -0.96 13.55 12.95
C VAL A 37 -0.17 12.35 13.51
N SER A 38 -0.32 11.15 12.94
CA SER A 38 0.41 9.97 13.39
C SER A 38 1.93 10.11 13.23
N SER A 39 2.66 9.55 14.20
CA SER A 39 4.11 9.60 14.28
C SER A 39 4.77 9.04 13.02
N PRO A 40 5.93 9.58 12.57
CA PRO A 40 6.66 9.05 11.40
C PRO A 40 6.94 7.54 11.47
N MET A 41 7.04 6.97 12.68
CA MET A 41 7.14 5.52 12.91
C MET A 41 5.93 4.76 12.32
N PHE A 42 4.72 5.30 12.48
CA PHE A 42 3.47 4.72 11.94
C PHE A 42 3.45 4.75 10.41
N ARG A 43 3.96 5.83 9.79
CA ARG A 43 4.15 5.91 8.33
C ARG A 43 5.15 4.87 7.82
N LEU A 44 6.15 4.55 8.63
CA LEU A 44 7.16 3.54 8.31
C LEU A 44 6.58 2.12 8.40
N PHE A 45 5.63 1.86 9.30
CA PHE A 45 4.86 0.61 9.33
C PHE A 45 3.85 0.49 8.19
N LEU A 46 3.32 1.61 7.70
CA LEU A 46 2.44 1.64 6.53
C LEU A 46 3.14 1.22 5.23
N LEU A 47 4.46 1.42 5.10
CA LEU A 47 5.25 0.97 3.95
C LEU A 47 5.14 -0.56 3.72
N PRO A 48 5.64 -1.44 4.60
CA PRO A 48 5.56 -2.89 4.40
C PRO A 48 4.13 -3.41 4.38
N ALA A 49 3.24 -2.82 5.19
CA ALA A 49 1.82 -3.16 5.18
C ALA A 49 1.17 -2.83 3.82
N SER A 50 1.48 -1.66 3.24
CA SER A 50 0.93 -1.24 1.95
C SER A 50 1.43 -2.11 0.79
N ILE A 51 2.67 -2.59 0.84
CA ILE A 51 3.22 -3.50 -0.16
C ILE A 51 2.53 -4.86 -0.09
N LEU A 52 2.34 -5.41 1.11
CA LEU A 52 1.67 -6.70 1.28
C LEU A 52 0.18 -6.64 0.92
N LEU A 53 -0.51 -5.61 1.42
CA LEU A 53 -1.96 -5.48 1.38
C LEU A 53 -2.44 -4.53 0.28
N TRP A 54 -1.62 -4.20 -0.72
CA TRP A 54 -1.99 -3.27 -1.79
C TRP A 54 -3.34 -3.57 -2.47
N PRO A 55 -3.77 -4.83 -2.74
CA PRO A 55 -5.06 -5.08 -3.40
C PRO A 55 -6.22 -4.78 -2.45
N TYR A 56 -6.02 -5.08 -1.16
CA TYR A 56 -6.99 -4.81 -0.11
C TYR A 56 -7.11 -3.30 0.17
N LEU A 57 -5.99 -2.58 0.17
CA LEU A 57 -5.98 -1.13 0.26
C LEU A 57 -6.67 -0.47 -0.95
N LEU A 58 -6.41 -0.95 -2.16
CA LEU A 58 -7.15 -0.53 -3.36
C LEU A 58 -8.65 -0.74 -3.21
N TYR A 59 -9.06 -1.92 -2.72
CA TYR A 59 -10.45 -2.23 -2.45
C TYR A 59 -11.07 -1.25 -1.44
N ILE A 60 -10.36 -0.95 -0.33
CA ILE A 60 -10.81 0.02 0.68
C ILE A 60 -10.92 1.43 0.10
N ILE A 61 -9.91 1.91 -0.63
CA ILE A 61 -9.92 3.26 -1.24
C ILE A 61 -11.11 3.40 -2.18
N ASN A 62 -11.35 2.40 -3.02
CA ASN A 62 -12.48 2.38 -3.94
C ASN A 62 -13.83 2.38 -3.20
N LYS A 63 -13.96 1.57 -2.13
CA LYS A 63 -15.17 1.50 -1.29
C LYS A 63 -15.44 2.79 -0.54
N ARG A 64 -14.41 3.45 -0.02
CA ARG A 64 -14.55 4.65 0.82
C ARG A 64 -14.69 5.95 0.01
N LYS A 65 -14.57 5.92 -1.32
CA LYS A 65 -14.63 7.11 -2.20
C LYS A 65 -13.95 8.34 -1.56
N LEU A 66 -12.68 8.18 -1.18
CA LEU A 66 -11.82 9.31 -0.79
C LEU A 66 -11.45 10.17 -2.00
#